data_AF-A5WHI4-F1
#
_entry.id   AF-A5WHI4-F1
#
_cell.length_a   1.000
_cell.length_b   1.000
_cell.length_c   1.000
_cell.angle_alpha   90.00
_cell.angle_beta   90.00
_cell.angle_gamma   90.00
#
_symmetry.space_group_name_H-M   'P 1'
#
loop_
_entity.id
_entity.type
_entity.pdbx_description
1 polymer ?
#
loop_
_entity_poly.entity_id
_entity_poly.type
_entity_poly.pdbx_seq_one_letter_code
_entity_poly.pdbx_strand_id
1 'polypeptide(L)'
;MATLTIMATSQPGLYGTLSWSSLGYMLLTIGVLATLLSGRRYLMGYMAAGMGYWLVIEVLQSIVVTVTSMSSGYGYLSAFILSIVLMASFLAYRYKKQSVTMAQKTGVETLDRRGRPVATLAKSGIAQDKYIEHTPIYNNYKPRFRN
;
A
#
# COMPACT_ATOMS: atom_id res chain seq x y z
N MET A 1 -65.60 4.45 -33.33
CA MET A 1 -64.81 3.44 -34.05
C MET A 1 -63.53 3.22 -33.25
N ALA A 2 -63.34 2.01 -32.72
CA ALA A 2 -62.18 1.65 -31.92
C ALA A 2 -61.05 1.19 -32.86
N THR A 3 -59.92 1.88 -32.85
CA THR A 3 -58.74 1.52 -33.64
C THR A 3 -57.81 0.65 -32.81
N LEU A 4 -57.50 -0.52 -33.38
CA LEU A 4 -56.80 -1.62 -32.75
C LEU A 4 -55.33 -1.34 -32.39
N THR A 5 -55.00 -1.82 -31.20
CA THR A 5 -53.70 -1.99 -30.56
C THR A 5 -52.67 -2.71 -31.44
N ILE A 6 -51.46 -2.14 -31.56
CA ILE A 6 -50.25 -2.88 -31.93
C ILE A 6 -49.32 -2.84 -30.71
N MET A 7 -49.44 -3.84 -29.84
CA MET A 7 -48.36 -4.19 -28.92
C MET A 7 -47.42 -5.12 -29.68
N ALA A 8 -46.33 -4.57 -30.22
CA ALA A 8 -45.17 -5.37 -30.56
C ALA A 8 -44.51 -5.78 -29.23
N THR A 9 -44.90 -6.95 -28.71
CA THR A 9 -44.21 -7.60 -27.60
C THR A 9 -42.86 -8.10 -28.11
N SER A 10 -41.82 -7.27 -28.05
CA SER A 10 -40.45 -7.78 -28.19
C SER A 10 -40.11 -8.56 -26.92
N GLN A 11 -40.33 -9.86 -26.93
CA GLN A 11 -39.62 -10.78 -26.03
C GLN A 11 -38.11 -10.61 -26.31
N PRO A 12 -37.28 -10.21 -25.32
CA PRO A 12 -35.84 -10.32 -25.51
C PRO A 12 -35.50 -11.81 -25.48
N GLY A 13 -35.46 -12.41 -26.66
CA GLY A 13 -34.96 -13.75 -26.86
C GLY A 13 -33.52 -13.83 -26.36
N LEU A 14 -33.20 -14.98 -25.77
CA LEU A 14 -31.90 -15.39 -25.24
C LEU A 14 -30.80 -15.54 -26.31
N TYR A 15 -30.86 -14.77 -27.40
CA TYR A 15 -29.87 -14.76 -28.47
C TYR A 15 -28.99 -13.53 -28.32
N GLY A 16 -27.72 -13.78 -27.98
CA GLY A 16 -26.73 -12.77 -27.65
C GLY A 16 -26.66 -11.66 -28.69
N THR A 17 -27.18 -10.49 -28.32
CA THR A 17 -26.88 -9.26 -29.04
C THR A 17 -25.42 -8.93 -28.76
N LEU A 18 -24.54 -9.32 -29.68
CA LEU A 18 -23.13 -8.96 -29.68
C LEU A 18 -23.03 -7.44 -29.87
N SER A 19 -23.20 -6.68 -28.79
CA SER A 19 -22.96 -5.24 -28.76
C SER A 19 -21.46 -4.96 -28.72
N TRP A 20 -21.02 -3.80 -29.21
CA TRP A 20 -19.63 -3.33 -29.05
C TRP A 20 -19.16 -3.37 -27.59
N SER A 21 -20.05 -3.11 -26.64
CA SER A 21 -19.77 -3.26 -25.21
C SER A 21 -19.49 -4.72 -24.84
N SER A 22 -20.31 -5.67 -25.30
CA SER A 22 -20.11 -7.10 -25.03
C SER A 22 -18.79 -7.63 -25.61
N LEU A 23 -18.40 -7.19 -26.81
CA LEU A 23 -17.10 -7.49 -27.39
C LEU A 23 -15.95 -6.90 -26.58
N GLY A 24 -16.10 -5.66 -26.12
CA GLY A 24 -15.13 -5.02 -25.23
C GLY A 24 -14.94 -5.81 -23.93
N TYR A 25 -16.01 -6.28 -23.30
CA TYR A 25 -15.92 -7.12 -22.10
C TYR A 25 -15.34 -8.50 -22.39
N MET A 26 -15.65 -9.13 -23.53
CA MET A 26 -15.01 -10.39 -23.92
C MET A 26 -13.51 -10.21 -24.15
N LEU A 27 -13.09 -9.14 -24.82
CA LEU A 27 -11.66 -8.86 -25.03
C LEU A 27 -10.94 -8.59 -23.70
N LEU A 28 -11.57 -7.82 -22.80
CA LEU A 28 -11.03 -7.52 -21.48
C LEU A 28 -10.88 -8.80 -20.66
N THR A 29 -11.91 -9.65 -20.61
CA THR A 29 -11.87 -10.92 -19.87
C THR A 29 -10.79 -11.86 -20.41
N ILE A 30 -10.66 -11.98 -21.72
CA ILE A 30 -9.57 -12.75 -22.37
C ILE A 30 -8.21 -12.15 -22.01
N GLY A 31 -8.05 -10.82 -22.06
CA GLY A 31 -6.80 -10.14 -21.69
C GLY A 31 -6.42 -10.35 -20.22
N VAL A 32 -7.42 -10.37 -19.33
CA VAL A 32 -7.23 -10.68 -17.91
C VAL A 32 -6.77 -12.12 -17.72
N LEU A 33 -7.47 -13.08 -18.35
CA LEU A 33 -7.11 -14.50 -18.32
C LEU A 33 -5.70 -14.74 -18.89
N ALA A 34 -5.36 -14.11 -20.01
CA ALA A 34 -4.04 -14.20 -20.63
C ALA A 34 -2.94 -13.67 -19.70
N THR A 35 -3.19 -12.58 -18.98
CA THR A 35 -2.22 -12.00 -18.04
C THR A 35 -2.10 -12.84 -16.77
N LEU A 36 -3.17 -13.48 -16.31
CA LEU A 36 -3.13 -14.42 -15.17
C LEU A 36 -2.28 -15.65 -15.46
N LEU A 37 -2.38 -16.18 -16.68
CA LEU A 37 -1.58 -17.31 -17.16
C LEU A 37 -0.15 -16.92 -17.58
N SER A 38 0.12 -15.62 -17.69
CA SER A 38 1.43 -15.08 -18.04
C SER A 38 2.38 -14.97 -16.84
N GLY A 39 3.68 -15.01 -17.09
CA GLY A 39 4.71 -14.67 -16.10
C GLY A 39 4.63 -13.23 -15.55
N ARG A 40 3.76 -12.39 -16.13
CA ARG A 40 3.51 -11.00 -15.70
C ARG A 40 2.28 -10.83 -14.80
N ARG A 41 1.79 -11.90 -14.16
CA ARG A 41 0.67 -11.88 -13.21
C ARG A 41 0.74 -10.81 -12.13
N TYR A 42 1.94 -10.33 -11.77
CA TYR A 42 2.11 -9.21 -10.82
C TYR A 42 1.43 -7.92 -11.30
N LEU A 43 1.25 -7.73 -12.60
CA LEU A 43 0.49 -6.62 -13.18
C LEU A 43 -0.98 -6.60 -12.74
N MET A 44 -1.57 -7.77 -12.48
CA MET A 44 -2.93 -7.85 -11.92
C MET A 44 -3.01 -7.27 -10.52
N GLY A 45 -1.94 -7.45 -9.73
CA GLY A 45 -1.83 -6.82 -8.41
C GLY A 45 -1.84 -5.30 -8.51
N TYR A 46 -1.11 -4.73 -9.47
CA TYR A 46 -1.12 -3.28 -9.72
C TYR A 46 -2.49 -2.78 -10.17
N MET A 47 -3.16 -3.51 -11.07
CA MET A 47 -4.52 -3.16 -11.52
C MET A 47 -5.52 -3.21 -10.35
N ALA A 48 -5.49 -4.28 -9.56
CA ALA A 48 -6.34 -4.45 -8.40
C ALA A 48 -6.09 -3.37 -7.34
N ALA A 49 -4.83 -2.98 -7.12
CA ALA A 49 -4.49 -1.86 -6.23
C ALA A 49 -5.07 -0.54 -6.74
N GLY A 50 -5.03 -0.27 -8.05
CA GLY A 50 -5.66 0.89 -8.67
C GLY A 50 -7.17 0.91 -8.47
N MET A 51 -7.84 -0.22 -8.69
CA MET A 51 -9.28 -0.37 -8.45
C MET A 51 -9.64 -0.19 -6.97
N GLY A 52 -8.83 -0.77 -6.07
CA GLY A 52 -9.00 -0.58 -4.62
C GLY A 52 -8.85 0.87 -4.21
N TYR A 53 -7.86 1.58 -4.76
CA TYR A 53 -7.69 3.02 -4.54
C TYR A 53 -8.88 3.83 -5.04
N TRP A 54 -9.40 3.50 -6.23
CA TRP A 54 -10.60 4.15 -6.75
C TRP A 54 -11.80 4.01 -5.81
N LEU A 55 -12.04 2.83 -5.24
CA LEU A 55 -13.11 2.62 -4.26
C LEU A 55 -12.91 3.46 -3.00
N VAL A 56 -11.68 3.63 -2.53
CA VAL A 56 -11.38 4.53 -1.39
C VAL A 56 -11.77 5.97 -1.72
N ILE A 57 -11.46 6.44 -2.94
CA ILE A 57 -11.84 7.78 -3.38
C ILE A 57 -13.35 7.94 -3.48
N GLU A 58 -14.07 6.94 -3.99
CA GLU A 58 -15.53 6.96 -4.08
C GLU A 58 -16.18 7.07 -2.68
N VAL A 59 -15.68 6.30 -1.70
CA VAL A 59 -16.15 6.39 -0.32
C VAL A 59 -15.84 7.76 0.29
N LEU A 60 -14.62 8.27 0.11
CA LEU A 60 -14.24 9.60 0.60
C LEU A 60 -15.10 10.70 -0.03
N GLN A 61 -15.30 10.65 -1.34
CA GLN A 61 -16.11 11.62 -2.08
C GLN A 61 -17.56 11.57 -1.60
N SER A 62 -18.13 10.38 -1.39
CA SER A 62 -19.49 10.21 -0.88
C SER A 62 -19.64 10.85 0.50
N ILE A 63 -18.68 10.63 1.40
CA ILE A 63 -18.67 11.25 2.73
C ILE A 63 -18.57 12.78 2.61
N VAL A 64 -17.65 13.28 1.79
CA VAL A 64 -17.43 14.73 1.66
C VAL A 64 -18.67 15.42 1.09
N VAL A 65 -19.27 14.89 0.02
CA VAL A 65 -20.47 15.46 -0.58
C VAL A 65 -21.63 15.43 0.41
N THR A 66 -21.78 14.34 1.17
CA THR A 66 -22.85 14.21 2.17
C THR A 66 -22.69 15.20 3.32
N VAL A 67 -21.48 15.42 3.81
CA VAL A 67 -21.21 16.30 4.96
C VAL A 67 -21.18 17.77 4.58
N THR A 68 -20.65 18.10 3.40
CA THR A 68 -20.42 19.50 2.98
C THR A 68 -21.45 20.01 1.97
N SER A 69 -22.33 19.14 1.45
CA SER A 69 -23.31 19.47 0.39
C SER A 69 -22.69 20.11 -0.87
N MET A 70 -21.40 19.88 -1.13
CA MET A 70 -20.70 20.40 -2.31
C MET A 70 -21.05 19.61 -3.58
N SER A 71 -20.83 20.23 -4.74
CA SER A 71 -21.04 19.56 -6.02
C SER A 71 -20.06 18.40 -6.21
N SER A 72 -20.50 17.39 -6.98
CA SER A 72 -19.74 16.15 -7.20
C SER A 72 -18.31 16.40 -7.69
N GLY A 73 -18.10 17.38 -8.59
CA GLY A 73 -16.78 17.72 -9.11
C GLY A 73 -15.80 18.17 -8.02
N TYR A 74 -16.25 19.04 -7.11
CA TYR A 74 -15.41 19.44 -5.98
C TYR A 74 -15.28 18.35 -4.91
N GLY A 75 -16.27 17.45 -4.80
CA GLY A 75 -16.20 16.24 -3.98
C GLY A 75 -15.03 15.33 -4.38
N TYR A 76 -14.80 15.11 -5.67
CA TYR A 76 -13.66 14.33 -6.14
C TYR A 76 -12.32 15.01 -5.86
N LEU A 77 -12.22 16.33 -6.12
CA LEU A 77 -10.99 17.08 -5.85
C LEU A 77 -10.61 17.03 -4.36
N SER A 78 -11.59 17.24 -3.48
CA SER A 78 -11.38 17.19 -2.03
C SER A 78 -11.03 15.77 -1.54
N ALA A 79 -11.70 14.72 -2.04
CA ALA A 79 -11.34 13.34 -1.74
C ALA A 79 -9.89 13.01 -2.14
N PHE A 80 -9.44 13.51 -3.29
CA PHE A 80 -8.07 13.34 -3.75
C PHE A 80 -7.08 14.06 -2.82
N ILE A 81 -7.33 15.31 -2.46
CA ILE A 81 -6.49 16.07 -1.51
C ILE A 81 -6.42 15.36 -0.15
N LEU A 82 -7.56 14.89 0.36
CA LEU A 82 -7.63 14.14 1.62
C LEU A 82 -6.80 12.86 1.58
N SER A 83 -6.86 12.11 0.48
CA SER A 83 -6.05 10.90 0.31
C SER A 83 -4.54 11.19 0.33
N ILE A 84 -4.10 12.29 -0.30
CA ILE A 84 -2.69 12.70 -0.30
C ILE A 84 -2.26 13.10 1.12
N VAL A 85 -3.08 13.88 1.82
CA VAL A 85 -2.79 14.32 3.20
C VAL A 85 -2.68 13.13 4.14
N LEU A 86 -3.60 12.16 4.04
CA LEU A 86 -3.55 10.92 4.83
C LEU A 86 -2.29 10.12 4.53
N MET A 87 -1.94 9.96 3.25
CA MET A 87 -0.73 9.24 2.84
C MET A 87 0.53 9.95 3.34
N ALA A 88 0.63 11.27 3.17
CA ALA A 88 1.75 12.07 3.62
C ALA A 88 1.91 12.02 5.15
N SER A 89 0.80 12.09 5.90
CA SER A 89 0.80 11.98 7.36
C SER A 89 1.29 10.62 7.83
N PHE A 90 0.82 9.54 7.19
CA PHE A 90 1.28 8.19 7.47
C PHE A 90 2.79 8.03 7.19
N LEU A 91 3.26 8.59 6.07
CA LEU A 91 4.67 8.52 5.68
C LEU A 91 5.56 9.32 6.63
N ALA A 92 5.14 10.52 7.05
CA ALA A 92 5.83 11.33 8.04
C ALA A 92 5.95 10.61 9.40
N TYR A 93 4.87 9.98 9.86
CA TYR A 93 4.89 9.15 11.07
C TYR A 93 5.88 7.99 10.96
N ARG A 94 5.87 7.27 9.82
CA ARG A 94 6.80 6.17 9.55
C ARG A 94 8.25 6.63 9.50
N TYR A 95 8.51 7.74 8.83
CA TYR A 95 9.85 8.31 8.73
C TYR A 95 10.42 8.67 10.12
N LYS A 96 9.62 9.32 10.98
CA LYS A 96 10.00 9.62 12.36
C LYS A 96 10.30 8.35 13.17
N LYS A 97 9.52 7.29 12.99
CA LYS A 97 9.76 6.01 13.69
C LYS A 97 11.04 5.33 13.20
N GLN A 98 11.29 5.35 11.90
CA GLN A 98 12.50 4.78 11.32
C GLN A 98 13.76 5.53 11.74
N SER A 99 13.74 6.87 11.78
CA SER A 99 14.89 7.66 12.24
C SER A 99 15.25 7.36 13.69
N VAL A 100 14.27 7.16 14.58
CA VAL A 100 14.50 6.73 15.98
C VAL A 100 15.10 5.33 16.04
N THR A 101 14.59 4.37 15.26
CA THR A 101 15.13 3.01 15.22
C THR A 101 16.56 2.97 14.66
N MET A 102 16.86 3.76 13.63
CA MET A 102 18.21 3.86 13.06
C MET A 102 19.18 4.52 14.05
N ALA A 103 18.79 5.62 14.71
CA ALA A 103 19.60 6.24 15.77
C ALA A 103 19.95 5.24 16.89
N GLN A 104 19.00 4.37 17.26
CA GLN A 104 19.22 3.33 18.26
C GLN A 104 20.09 2.16 17.77
N LYS A 105 20.05 1.83 16.47
CA LYS A 105 20.83 0.72 15.89
C LYS A 105 22.27 1.11 15.56
N THR A 106 22.55 2.39 15.35
CA THR A 106 23.90 2.91 15.07
C THR A 106 24.66 3.32 16.34
N GLY A 107 24.05 3.23 17.53
CA GLY A 107 24.71 3.58 18.80
C GLY A 107 25.09 5.06 18.93
N VAL A 108 24.69 5.91 17.97
CA VAL A 108 24.92 7.35 18.01
C VAL A 108 23.70 7.97 18.68
N GLU A 109 23.74 8.03 20.01
CA GLU A 109 22.81 8.85 20.77
C GLU A 109 22.86 10.28 20.21
N THR A 110 21.73 10.81 19.72
CA THR A 110 21.65 12.24 19.43
C THR A 110 21.88 12.97 20.75
N LEU A 111 22.84 13.90 20.75
CA LEU A 111 23.32 14.68 21.91
C LEU A 111 22.27 15.63 22.52
N ASP A 112 20.99 15.28 22.47
CA ASP A 112 19.89 16.06 23.03
C ASP A 112 19.43 15.53 24.40
N ARG A 113 20.17 14.56 24.98
CA ARG A 113 19.86 13.93 26.27
C ARG A 113 20.82 14.34 27.40
N ARG A 114 21.34 15.56 27.38
CA ARG A 114 22.27 16.06 28.42
C ARG A 114 21.57 16.53 29.71
N GLY A 115 20.45 15.92 30.09
CA GLY A 115 19.60 16.41 31.19
C GLY A 115 18.75 15.38 31.93
N ARG A 116 18.95 14.06 31.75
CA ARG A 116 18.23 13.06 32.56
C ARG A 116 19.16 12.35 33.55
N PRO A 117 18.83 12.32 34.86
CA PRO A 117 19.65 11.66 35.87
C PRO A 117 19.73 10.15 35.59
N VAL A 118 20.94 9.62 35.74
CA VAL A 118 21.47 8.32 35.29
C VAL A 118 20.86 7.09 36.02
N ALA A 119 19.80 7.28 36.82
CA ALA A 119 19.28 6.23 37.68
C ALA A 119 18.39 5.18 36.98
N THR A 120 17.94 5.42 35.74
CA THR A 120 16.96 4.52 35.07
C THR A 120 17.53 3.70 33.91
N LEU A 121 18.82 3.81 33.60
CA LEU A 121 19.43 3.20 32.40
C LEU A 121 20.09 1.83 32.65
N ALA A 122 20.08 1.33 33.89
CA ALA A 122 20.76 0.09 34.27
C ALA A 122 19.94 -1.20 33.99
N LYS A 123 18.80 -1.12 33.28
CA LYS A 123 17.91 -2.28 33.14
C LYS A 123 17.36 -2.50 31.73
N SER A 124 18.21 -2.44 30.71
CA SER A 124 17.89 -3.04 29.40
C SER A 124 19.03 -3.95 28.94
N GLY A 125 19.18 -5.07 29.64
CA GLY A 125 19.95 -6.21 29.15
C GLY A 125 19.20 -6.88 28.01
N ILE A 126 19.38 -6.36 26.80
CA ILE A 126 19.26 -7.17 25.59
C ILE A 126 20.71 -7.44 25.22
N ALA A 127 21.07 -8.73 25.15
CA ALA A 127 22.38 -9.17 24.67
C ALA A 127 22.56 -8.64 23.23
N GLN A 128 23.15 -7.46 23.13
CA GLN A 128 23.56 -6.85 21.88
C GLN A 128 24.67 -7.73 21.33
N ASP A 129 24.53 -8.17 20.08
CA ASP A 129 25.61 -8.81 19.32
C ASP A 129 26.82 -7.89 19.35
N LYS A 130 27.71 -8.15 20.31
CA LYS A 130 28.93 -7.38 20.50
C LYS A 130 29.86 -7.80 19.38
N TYR A 131 30.06 -6.92 18.41
CA TYR A 131 31.02 -7.15 17.34
C TYR A 131 32.42 -7.27 17.97
N ILE A 132 33.06 -8.42 17.75
CA ILE A 132 34.43 -8.67 18.18
C ILE A 132 35.29 -8.60 16.92
N GLU A 133 36.10 -7.55 16.82
CA GLU A 133 37.12 -7.45 15.78
C GLU A 133 38.25 -8.41 16.08
N HIS A 134 38.52 -9.33 15.14
CA HIS A 134 39.69 -10.19 15.19
C HIS A 134 40.78 -9.60 14.30
N THR A 135 41.88 -9.17 14.89
CA THR A 135 43.10 -8.85 14.15
C THR A 135 43.98 -10.11 14.06
N PRO A 136 44.58 -10.39 12.89
CA PRO A 136 45.53 -11.50 12.77
C PRO A 136 46.69 -11.30 13.75
N ILE A 137 46.96 -12.35 14.53
CA ILE A 137 48.03 -12.34 15.53
C ILE A 137 49.36 -12.55 14.78
N TYR A 138 50.15 -11.48 14.62
CA TYR A 138 51.45 -11.52 13.94
C TYR A 138 52.63 -11.90 14.85
N ASN A 139 52.38 -12.22 16.12
CA ASN A 139 53.43 -12.70 17.01
C ASN A 139 53.72 -14.21 16.75
N ASN A 140 54.88 -14.69 17.21
CA ASN A 140 55.27 -16.10 17.06
C ASN A 140 54.50 -17.06 18.00
N TYR A 141 53.26 -16.74 18.37
CA TYR A 141 52.44 -17.61 19.19
C TYR A 141 51.93 -18.80 18.35
N LYS A 142 52.48 -19.98 18.63
CA LYS A 142 52.07 -21.25 18.03
C LYS A 142 51.35 -22.10 19.08
N PRO A 143 50.01 -22.04 19.18
CA PRO A 143 49.30 -22.88 20.13
C PRO A 143 49.43 -24.35 19.72
N ARG A 144 49.75 -25.21 20.68
CA ARG A 144 49.65 -26.66 20.50
C ARG A 144 48.20 -27.06 20.77
N PHE A 145 47.52 -27.58 19.76
CA PHE A 145 46.21 -28.20 19.97
C PHE A 145 46.41 -29.47 20.80
N ARG A 146 45.70 -29.53 21.91
CA ARG A 146 45.69 -30.72 22.76
C ARG A 146 44.70 -31.70 22.14
N ASN A 147 45.18 -32.86 21.70
CA ASN A 147 44.33 -33.99 21.33
C ASN A 147 43.71 -34.61 22.60
#